data_AF-A0A081GKE2-F1
#
_entry.id   AF-A0A081GKE2-F1
#
_cell.length_a   1.000
_cell.length_b   1.000
_cell.length_c   1.000
_cell.angle_alpha   90.00
_cell.angle_beta   90.00
_cell.angle_gamma   90.00
#
_symmetry.space_group_name_H-M   'P 1'
#
loop_
_entity.id
_entity.type
_entity.pdbx_description
1 polymer ?
#
loop_
_entity_poly.entity_id
_entity_poly.type
_entity_poly.pdbx_seq_one_letter_code
_entity_poly.pdbx_strand_id
1 'polypeptide(L)'
;MLRSGPGGEDRPIAGVRHAPAVASRQGLPPLALLCAGLLPAGVTAPARAEDQLTPVLASVLATPAAAPMGDGRWVLPYELVLTNVTAVPQTLESLQVLDPARSAGPLLTLSGAALSGNLQLPGAHGTTVLGPGQSAVLLINASFGSREALPQRLIHRLTVSNAGGVPDLPRRSDEEVAPAVVDRREPVVLAAPLRGDRWVAAASCCNSYHRRSVLPVNGARHLAQRFAIDWIQLEPGNQLAKGDPSLNSSYPQFGREALAVAEATVVHVQDGLPEGRPGTFAPGVTAANADGNSVVLDLGAGRFALYAHLQPGSLRVKVGDRVRRGQVLGLVGNSGNSDAAHLHFHVMDGPSPLASNGLPYGIDRFEVTGRAVSSTDLDAELRTPLKPVPVLPVPGPSLRRNQLPTDLQVVRFLP
;
A
#
# COMPACT_ATOMS: atom_id res chain seq x y z
N MET A 1 -11.56 -1.96 -49.06
CA MET A 1 -11.39 -1.01 -50.18
C MET A 1 -10.86 0.28 -49.56
N LEU A 2 -9.69 0.83 -49.82
CA LEU A 2 -8.75 0.82 -50.95
C LEU A 2 -7.32 0.87 -50.36
N ARG A 3 -6.48 -0.14 -50.63
CA ARG A 3 -5.43 -0.19 -51.67
C ARG A 3 -4.14 0.54 -51.30
N SER A 4 -3.22 -0.25 -50.75
CA SER A 4 -1.77 -0.14 -50.84
C SER A 4 -1.27 -0.44 -52.26
N GLY A 5 -0.15 0.18 -52.64
CA GLY A 5 0.61 -0.09 -53.86
C GLY A 5 2.08 0.33 -53.67
N PRO A 6 3.07 -0.54 -53.93
CA PRO A 6 4.49 -0.33 -53.57
C PRO A 6 5.41 -0.01 -54.77
N GLY A 7 6.63 0.46 -54.50
CA GLY A 7 7.77 0.50 -55.42
C GLY A 7 9.01 0.96 -54.65
N GLY A 8 10.04 0.12 -54.44
CA GLY A 8 11.23 -0.01 -55.30
C GLY A 8 12.36 0.84 -54.67
N GLU A 9 13.62 0.43 -54.49
CA GLU A 9 14.47 -0.58 -55.10
C GLU A 9 15.59 -0.96 -54.11
N ASP A 10 16.03 -2.23 -54.15
CA ASP A 10 17.26 -2.73 -53.53
C ASP A 10 18.21 -3.20 -54.64
N ARG A 11 19.52 -2.91 -54.51
CA ARG A 11 20.59 -3.39 -55.40
C ARG A 11 21.93 -3.50 -54.62
N PRO A 12 22.89 -4.33 -55.07
CA PRO A 12 23.15 -5.64 -54.47
C PRO A 12 24.58 -5.81 -53.94
N ILE A 13 24.83 -6.86 -53.15
CA ILE A 13 26.20 -7.34 -52.83
C ILE A 13 26.37 -8.76 -53.38
N ALA A 14 27.38 -8.91 -54.24
CA ALA A 14 27.81 -10.14 -54.87
C ALA A 14 28.82 -10.91 -53.99
N GLY A 15 28.85 -12.24 -54.13
CA GLY A 15 30.02 -13.03 -53.72
C GLY A 15 29.74 -14.50 -53.44
N VAL A 16 29.62 -15.33 -54.48
CA VAL A 16 29.75 -16.79 -54.40
C VAL A 16 30.96 -17.22 -55.23
N ARG A 17 31.85 -18.05 -54.65
CA ARG A 17 32.81 -18.89 -55.39
C ARG A 17 32.86 -20.29 -54.78
N HIS A 18 32.93 -21.28 -55.66
CA HIS A 18 32.89 -22.72 -55.45
C HIS A 18 34.28 -23.39 -55.38
N ALA A 19 34.34 -24.50 -54.61
CA ALA A 19 34.95 -25.83 -54.89
C ALA A 19 36.47 -26.08 -54.66
N PRO A 20 36.99 -27.35 -54.62
CA PRO A 20 36.38 -28.69 -54.39
C PRO A 20 37.18 -29.69 -53.47
N ALA A 21 36.51 -30.81 -53.14
CA ALA A 21 36.87 -32.25 -52.98
C ALA A 21 38.32 -32.84 -52.81
N VAL A 22 38.44 -33.72 -51.77
CA VAL A 22 38.85 -35.17 -51.74
C VAL A 22 40.33 -35.63 -51.60
N ALA A 23 40.46 -36.69 -50.76
CA ALA A 23 41.49 -37.76 -50.58
C ALA A 23 42.35 -37.60 -49.31
N SER A 24 42.65 -38.59 -48.47
CA SER A 24 42.85 -40.04 -48.66
C SER A 24 42.84 -40.82 -47.33
N ARG A 25 42.45 -42.11 -47.37
CA ARG A 25 42.57 -43.11 -46.29
C ARG A 25 44.03 -43.58 -46.11
N GLN A 26 44.49 -43.77 -44.87
CA GLN A 26 45.33 -44.91 -44.41
C GLN A 26 45.15 -45.11 -42.89
N GLY A 27 45.13 -46.37 -42.43
CA GLY A 27 44.68 -46.79 -41.10
C GLY A 27 45.77 -47.01 -40.05
N LEU A 28 45.32 -47.12 -38.79
CA LEU A 28 46.02 -47.59 -37.60
C LEU A 28 45.00 -48.34 -36.69
N PRO A 29 45.43 -49.31 -35.86
CA PRO A 29 44.56 -50.30 -35.19
C PRO A 29 43.82 -49.71 -33.96
N PRO A 30 42.79 -50.40 -33.42
CA PRO A 30 41.91 -49.80 -32.42
C PRO A 30 42.56 -49.80 -31.04
N LEU A 31 42.74 -48.62 -30.45
CA LEU A 31 42.84 -48.47 -29.00
C LEU A 31 41.40 -48.37 -28.46
N ALA A 32 40.95 -49.40 -27.75
CA ALA A 32 39.68 -49.37 -27.03
C ALA A 32 39.77 -48.35 -25.88
N LEU A 33 39.37 -47.09 -26.14
CA LEU A 33 38.99 -46.18 -25.07
C LEU A 33 37.56 -46.51 -24.65
N LEU A 34 37.41 -47.01 -23.43
CA LEU A 34 36.13 -47.02 -22.72
C LEU A 34 35.72 -45.56 -22.45
N CYS A 35 35.05 -44.93 -23.40
CA CYS A 35 34.24 -43.76 -23.12
C CYS A 35 32.98 -44.24 -22.39
N ALA A 36 33.04 -44.24 -21.06
CA ALA A 36 31.84 -44.29 -20.24
C ALA A 36 30.98 -43.08 -20.63
N GLY A 37 29.94 -43.32 -21.42
CA GLY A 37 28.95 -42.31 -21.75
C GLY A 37 28.28 -41.85 -20.46
N LEU A 38 28.69 -40.67 -19.97
CA LEU A 38 27.85 -39.87 -19.09
C LEU A 38 26.67 -39.42 -19.94
N LEU A 39 25.60 -40.23 -19.93
CA LEU A 39 24.28 -39.78 -20.33
C LEU A 39 23.99 -38.49 -19.56
N PRO A 40 23.61 -37.38 -20.22
CA PRO A 40 23.12 -36.23 -19.48
C PRO A 40 21.94 -36.70 -18.64
N ALA A 41 22.03 -36.50 -17.33
CA ALA A 41 20.94 -36.77 -16.41
C ALA A 41 19.67 -36.18 -17.01
N GLY A 42 18.68 -37.03 -17.25
CA GLY A 42 17.46 -36.69 -17.97
C GLY A 42 16.87 -35.41 -17.42
N VAL A 43 16.73 -34.41 -18.28
CA VAL A 43 15.90 -33.25 -17.98
C VAL A 43 14.48 -33.78 -17.85
N THR A 44 14.04 -34.04 -16.61
CA THR A 44 12.64 -34.36 -16.34
C THR A 44 11.81 -33.17 -16.79
N ALA A 45 10.97 -33.38 -17.81
CA ALA A 45 9.98 -32.39 -18.20
C ALA A 45 9.18 -31.99 -16.94
N PRO A 46 8.92 -30.70 -16.69
CA PRO A 46 8.10 -30.30 -15.56
C PRO A 46 6.75 -31.02 -15.66
N ALA A 47 6.31 -31.62 -14.55
CA ALA A 47 5.00 -32.25 -14.48
C ALA A 47 3.95 -31.20 -14.91
N ARG A 48 3.10 -31.56 -15.88
CA ARG A 48 2.00 -30.69 -16.32
C ARG A 48 1.05 -30.54 -15.13
N ALA A 49 0.90 -29.32 -14.62
CA ALA A 49 -0.12 -29.02 -13.62
C ALA A 49 -1.50 -29.35 -14.22
N GLU A 50 -2.39 -29.96 -13.44
CA GLU A 50 -3.77 -30.19 -13.87
C GLU A 50 -4.48 -28.84 -14.01
N ASP A 51 -5.21 -28.68 -15.11
CA ASP A 51 -5.98 -27.47 -15.37
C ASP A 51 -7.19 -27.45 -14.41
N GLN A 52 -7.33 -26.37 -13.63
CA GLN A 52 -8.42 -26.18 -12.66
C GLN A 52 -9.34 -25.04 -13.10
N LEU A 53 -10.65 -25.25 -13.07
CA LEU A 53 -11.63 -24.17 -13.24
C LEU A 53 -11.62 -23.24 -12.02
N THR A 54 -11.48 -21.94 -12.27
CA THR A 54 -11.34 -20.89 -11.23
C THR A 54 -12.52 -19.91 -11.32
N PRO A 55 -13.64 -20.16 -10.63
CA PRO A 55 -14.83 -19.30 -10.66
C PRO A 55 -14.61 -17.91 -10.07
N VAL A 56 -13.64 -17.76 -9.16
CA VAL A 56 -13.27 -16.46 -8.58
C VAL A 56 -11.83 -16.15 -8.95
N LEU A 57 -11.65 -15.25 -9.92
CA LEU A 57 -10.32 -14.77 -10.27
C LEU A 57 -9.78 -13.89 -9.14
N ALA A 58 -8.48 -14.01 -8.85
CA ALA A 58 -7.80 -13.14 -7.90
C ALA A 58 -6.53 -12.54 -8.50
N SER A 59 -6.28 -11.27 -8.20
CA SER A 59 -5.03 -10.57 -8.55
C SER A 59 -4.61 -9.62 -7.44
N VAL A 60 -3.31 -9.41 -7.28
CA VAL A 60 -2.81 -8.42 -6.31
C VAL A 60 -2.97 -7.01 -6.89
N LEU A 61 -3.58 -6.11 -6.13
CA LEU A 61 -3.88 -4.75 -6.59
C LEU A 61 -2.61 -3.89 -6.75
N ALA A 62 -1.70 -3.96 -5.78
CA ALA A 62 -0.38 -3.34 -5.86
C ALA A 62 0.64 -4.18 -5.07
N THR A 63 1.91 -4.15 -5.50
CA THR A 63 2.98 -4.98 -4.95
C THR A 63 2.99 -4.94 -3.41
N PRO A 64 2.93 -6.09 -2.72
CA PRO A 64 2.98 -6.14 -1.26
C PRO A 64 4.32 -5.62 -0.76
N ALA A 65 4.29 -4.65 0.15
CA ALA A 65 5.49 -4.06 0.74
C ALA A 65 5.33 -3.97 2.26
N ALA A 66 6.35 -4.41 3.01
CA ALA A 66 6.26 -4.50 4.46
C ALA A 66 6.69 -3.20 5.16
N ALA A 67 6.00 -2.83 6.23
CA ALA A 67 6.34 -1.72 7.10
C ALA A 67 6.92 -2.21 8.45
N PRO A 68 8.02 -1.62 8.94
CA PRO A 68 8.49 -1.80 10.31
C PRO A 68 7.59 -1.00 11.24
N MET A 69 6.87 -1.66 12.13
CA MET A 69 5.88 -1.02 12.99
C MET A 69 6.48 -0.60 14.33
N GLY A 70 5.89 0.43 14.94
CA GLY A 70 6.24 0.99 16.24
C GLY A 70 5.94 0.07 17.43
N ASP A 71 5.58 -1.19 17.20
CA ASP A 71 5.51 -2.26 18.20
C ASP A 71 6.62 -3.30 18.02
N GLY A 72 7.55 -3.08 17.09
CA GLY A 72 8.68 -3.97 16.80
C GLY A 72 8.40 -5.03 15.72
N ARG A 73 7.15 -5.18 15.27
CA ARG A 73 6.80 -6.16 14.23
C ARG A 73 7.01 -5.61 12.84
N TRP A 74 7.15 -6.50 11.87
CA TRP A 74 7.00 -6.17 10.45
C TRP A 74 5.61 -6.57 9.99
N VAL A 75 4.86 -5.65 9.40
CA VAL A 75 3.52 -5.93 8.87
C VAL A 75 3.53 -5.77 7.36
N LEU A 76 2.91 -6.72 6.65
CA LEU A 76 2.78 -6.74 5.20
C LEU A 76 1.30 -6.54 4.82
N PRO A 77 0.84 -5.28 4.72
CA PRO A 77 -0.50 -4.98 4.25
C PRO A 77 -0.57 -4.97 2.71
N TYR A 78 -1.55 -5.68 2.14
CA TYR A 78 -1.84 -5.65 0.70
C TYR A 78 -3.26 -6.15 0.42
N GLU A 79 -3.68 -6.07 -0.84
CA GLU A 79 -5.07 -6.26 -1.25
C GLU A 79 -5.15 -7.19 -2.46
N LEU A 80 -6.12 -8.09 -2.44
CA LEU A 80 -6.51 -8.85 -3.60
C LEU A 80 -7.78 -8.28 -4.21
N VAL A 81 -7.78 -8.09 -5.52
CA VAL A 81 -9.02 -7.95 -6.29
C VAL A 81 -9.55 -9.34 -6.56
N LEU A 82 -10.77 -9.61 -6.09
CA LEU A 82 -11.50 -10.85 -6.35
C LEU A 82 -12.64 -10.56 -7.32
N THR A 83 -12.82 -11.39 -8.34
CA THR A 83 -13.89 -11.23 -9.35
C THR A 83 -14.59 -12.56 -9.59
N ASN A 84 -15.89 -12.62 -9.30
CA ASN A 84 -16.72 -13.74 -9.71
C ASN A 84 -16.99 -13.64 -11.22
N VAL A 85 -16.45 -14.57 -12.01
CA VAL A 85 -16.61 -14.60 -13.47
C VAL A 85 -17.73 -15.54 -13.93
N THR A 86 -18.51 -16.06 -12.98
CA THR A 86 -19.61 -17.00 -13.27
C THR A 86 -20.97 -16.32 -13.23
N ALA A 87 -21.99 -17.01 -13.74
CA ALA A 87 -23.38 -16.57 -13.71
C ALA A 87 -24.10 -16.88 -12.38
N VAL A 88 -23.43 -17.53 -11.42
CA VAL A 88 -24.00 -17.89 -10.12
C VAL A 88 -23.23 -17.24 -8.97
N PRO A 89 -23.87 -16.94 -7.83
CA PRO A 89 -23.16 -16.45 -6.66
C PRO A 89 -22.07 -17.42 -6.18
N GLN A 90 -20.93 -16.87 -5.78
CA GLN A 90 -19.81 -17.60 -5.20
C GLN A 90 -19.63 -17.16 -3.74
N THR A 91 -19.57 -18.12 -2.82
CA THR A 91 -19.32 -17.88 -1.40
C THR A 91 -17.84 -18.14 -1.12
N LEU A 92 -17.14 -17.14 -0.60
CA LEU A 92 -15.78 -17.29 -0.10
C LEU A 92 -15.84 -17.92 1.30
N GLU A 93 -15.27 -19.10 1.47
CA GLU A 93 -15.22 -19.80 2.77
C GLU A 93 -13.96 -19.42 3.55
N SER A 94 -12.81 -19.41 2.86
CA SER A 94 -11.53 -19.06 3.48
C SER A 94 -10.51 -18.56 2.47
N LEU A 95 -9.54 -17.78 2.96
CA LEU A 95 -8.31 -17.45 2.25
C LEU A 95 -7.11 -17.84 3.11
N GLN A 96 -6.17 -18.59 2.54
CA GLN A 96 -4.86 -18.83 3.13
C GLN A 96 -3.78 -18.08 2.35
N VAL A 97 -2.87 -17.42 3.06
CA VAL A 97 -1.65 -16.82 2.50
C VAL A 97 -0.51 -17.81 2.69
N LEU A 98 0.15 -18.20 1.63
CA LEU A 98 1.20 -19.23 1.63
C LEU A 98 2.54 -18.63 1.18
N ASP A 99 3.63 -19.10 1.77
CA ASP A 99 4.99 -18.90 1.26
C ASP A 99 5.42 -20.18 0.54
N PRO A 100 5.56 -20.18 -0.79
CA PRO A 100 5.93 -21.39 -1.53
C PRO A 100 7.32 -21.94 -1.17
N ALA A 101 8.18 -21.15 -0.52
CA ALA A 101 9.48 -21.61 -0.04
C ALA A 101 9.41 -22.29 1.34
N ARG A 102 8.25 -22.28 2.01
CA ARG A 102 8.06 -22.80 3.36
C ARG A 102 7.04 -23.94 3.37
N SER A 103 7.39 -25.05 4.02
CA SER A 103 6.47 -26.16 4.29
C SER A 103 5.64 -25.95 5.57
N ALA A 104 5.94 -24.90 6.35
CA ALA A 104 5.39 -24.63 7.67
C ALA A 104 4.02 -23.93 7.63
N GLY A 105 3.01 -24.57 7.03
CA GLY A 105 1.63 -24.10 7.03
C GLY A 105 1.39 -22.71 6.41
N PRO A 106 0.16 -22.18 6.48
CA PRO A 106 -0.14 -20.84 5.99
C PRO A 106 0.46 -19.75 6.91
N LEU A 107 0.93 -18.66 6.29
CA LEU A 107 1.36 -17.45 6.98
C LEU A 107 0.19 -16.73 7.67
N LEU A 108 -1.00 -16.85 7.09
CA LEU A 108 -2.25 -16.27 7.58
C LEU A 108 -3.43 -17.07 7.02
N THR A 109 -4.47 -17.25 7.83
CA THR A 109 -5.77 -17.77 7.38
C THR A 109 -6.86 -16.77 7.75
N LEU A 110 -7.70 -16.41 6.79
CA LEU A 110 -8.90 -15.60 6.97
C LEU A 110 -10.14 -16.47 6.73
N SER A 111 -11.08 -16.47 7.67
CA SER A 111 -12.38 -17.13 7.56
C SER A 111 -13.41 -16.43 8.46
N GLY A 112 -14.69 -16.74 8.27
CA GLY A 112 -15.78 -16.19 9.09
C GLY A 112 -15.76 -14.65 9.16
N ALA A 113 -15.88 -14.09 10.37
CA ALA A 113 -15.89 -12.64 10.60
C ALA A 113 -14.60 -11.94 10.16
N ALA A 114 -13.45 -12.62 10.23
CA ALA A 114 -12.18 -12.05 9.76
C ALA A 114 -12.15 -11.92 8.24
N LEU A 115 -12.76 -12.86 7.51
CA LEU A 115 -12.90 -12.76 6.06
C LEU A 115 -13.93 -11.70 5.67
N SER A 116 -15.15 -11.76 6.23
CA SER A 116 -16.23 -10.84 5.86
C SER A 116 -15.97 -9.39 6.27
N GLY A 117 -15.26 -9.16 7.37
CA GLY A 117 -14.86 -7.81 7.81
C GLY A 117 -13.72 -7.19 6.98
N ASN A 118 -12.97 -8.00 6.24
CA ASN A 118 -11.88 -7.55 5.37
C ASN A 118 -12.24 -7.57 3.88
N LEU A 119 -13.42 -8.05 3.51
CA LEU A 119 -13.91 -8.01 2.14
C LEU A 119 -14.71 -6.72 1.88
N GLN A 120 -14.18 -5.86 1.01
CA GLN A 120 -14.85 -4.66 0.54
C GLN A 120 -15.59 -4.96 -0.76
N LEU A 121 -16.91 -5.08 -0.68
CA LEU A 121 -17.80 -5.22 -1.83
C LEU A 121 -18.67 -3.95 -1.93
N PRO A 122 -18.61 -3.18 -3.04
CA PRO A 122 -19.49 -2.03 -3.21
C PRO A 122 -20.97 -2.41 -3.04
N GLY A 123 -21.68 -1.68 -2.17
CA GLY A 123 -23.10 -1.92 -1.88
C GLY A 123 -23.41 -3.04 -0.89
N ALA A 124 -22.40 -3.69 -0.29
CA ALA A 124 -22.61 -4.72 0.72
C ALA A 124 -21.53 -4.68 1.82
N HIS A 125 -21.90 -5.11 3.03
CA HIS A 125 -20.99 -5.14 4.18
C HIS A 125 -21.11 -6.48 4.91
N GLY A 126 -20.01 -6.95 5.51
CA GLY A 126 -20.02 -8.17 6.34
C GLY A 126 -20.42 -9.43 5.57
N THR A 127 -20.26 -9.44 4.25
CA THR A 127 -20.57 -10.57 3.38
C THR A 127 -19.30 -11.29 2.94
N THR A 128 -19.44 -12.57 2.57
CA THR A 128 -18.43 -13.33 1.83
C THR A 128 -18.95 -13.81 0.47
N VAL A 129 -20.14 -13.36 0.07
CA VAL A 129 -20.77 -13.77 -1.20
C VAL A 129 -20.52 -12.73 -2.27
N LEU A 130 -19.95 -13.17 -3.39
CA LEU A 130 -19.83 -12.41 -4.62
C LEU A 130 -20.92 -12.85 -5.59
N GLY A 131 -21.84 -11.94 -5.92
CA GLY A 131 -22.82 -12.16 -6.98
C GLY A 131 -22.17 -12.26 -8.36
N PRO A 132 -22.94 -12.66 -9.39
CA PRO A 132 -22.44 -12.80 -10.76
C PRO A 132 -21.78 -11.51 -11.26
N GLY A 133 -20.56 -11.61 -11.81
CA GLY A 133 -19.80 -10.48 -12.34
C GLY A 133 -19.29 -9.48 -11.30
N GLN A 134 -19.58 -9.66 -10.01
CA GLN A 134 -19.16 -8.73 -8.97
C GLN A 134 -17.65 -8.83 -8.70
N SER A 135 -17.07 -7.69 -8.35
CA SER A 135 -15.68 -7.61 -7.89
C SER A 135 -15.62 -6.99 -6.49
N ALA A 136 -14.75 -7.54 -5.66
CA ALA A 136 -14.47 -7.05 -4.31
C ALA A 136 -12.97 -6.87 -4.10
N VAL A 137 -12.61 -6.14 -3.05
CA VAL A 137 -11.22 -5.99 -2.59
C VAL A 137 -11.09 -6.66 -1.24
N LEU A 138 -10.26 -7.69 -1.12
CA LEU A 138 -9.95 -8.36 0.13
C LEU A 138 -8.67 -7.79 0.73
N LEU A 139 -8.77 -7.22 1.94
CA LEU A 139 -7.64 -6.66 2.68
C LEU A 139 -6.91 -7.77 3.44
N ILE A 140 -5.59 -7.79 3.31
CA ILE A 140 -4.72 -8.79 3.95
C ILE A 140 -3.65 -8.06 4.75
N ASN A 141 -3.40 -8.56 5.97
CA ASN A 141 -2.37 -8.06 6.88
C ASN A 141 -1.62 -9.26 7.50
N ALA A 142 -0.45 -9.62 6.95
CA ALA A 142 0.42 -10.63 7.55
C ALA A 142 1.46 -9.97 8.47
N SER A 143 1.80 -10.61 9.59
CA SER A 143 2.73 -10.06 10.59
C SER A 143 3.92 -10.99 10.79
N PHE A 144 5.10 -10.41 10.94
CA PHE A 144 6.38 -11.10 11.08
C PHE A 144 7.19 -10.49 12.22
N GLY A 145 8.00 -11.32 12.89
CA GLY A 145 8.86 -10.86 13.98
C GLY A 145 10.10 -10.08 13.52
N SER A 146 10.53 -10.28 12.27
CA SER A 146 11.70 -9.60 11.71
C SER A 146 11.58 -9.47 10.20
N ARG A 147 12.49 -8.69 9.59
CA ARG A 147 12.54 -8.48 8.13
C ARG A 147 13.03 -9.72 7.39
N GLU A 148 13.92 -10.49 8.01
CA GLU A 148 14.50 -11.71 7.46
C GLU A 148 13.41 -12.78 7.30
N ALA A 149 12.41 -12.76 8.18
CA ALA A 149 11.25 -13.64 8.14
C ALA A 149 10.23 -13.28 7.04
N LEU A 150 10.39 -12.15 6.33
CA LEU A 150 9.52 -11.80 5.21
C LEU A 150 9.71 -12.78 4.04
N PRO A 151 8.61 -13.30 3.46
CA PRO A 151 8.70 -14.18 2.31
C PRO A 151 9.18 -13.40 1.08
N GLN A 152 9.80 -14.10 0.12
CA GLN A 152 10.13 -13.50 -1.18
C GLN A 152 8.93 -13.47 -2.12
N ARG A 153 8.06 -14.47 -2.00
CA ARG A 153 6.89 -14.66 -2.85
C ARG A 153 5.70 -15.09 -1.99
N LEU A 154 4.52 -14.80 -2.50
CA LEU A 154 3.26 -15.25 -1.93
C LEU A 154 2.47 -16.01 -2.99
N ILE A 155 1.70 -16.99 -2.54
CA ILE A 155 0.56 -17.54 -3.28
C ILE A 155 -0.62 -17.66 -2.31
N HIS A 156 -1.83 -17.64 -2.83
CA HIS A 156 -3.03 -17.65 -2.01
C HIS A 156 -3.83 -18.89 -2.33
N ARG A 157 -4.33 -19.58 -1.32
CA ARG A 157 -5.32 -20.64 -1.49
C ARG A 157 -6.68 -20.11 -1.09
N LEU A 158 -7.58 -20.00 -2.06
CA LEU A 158 -8.95 -19.53 -1.87
C LEU A 158 -9.90 -20.73 -1.88
N THR A 159 -10.66 -20.89 -0.80
CA THR A 159 -11.73 -21.89 -0.73
C THR A 159 -13.04 -21.22 -1.12
N VAL A 160 -13.69 -21.72 -2.16
CA VAL A 160 -14.94 -21.18 -2.69
C VAL A 160 -16.00 -22.27 -2.78
N SER A 161 -17.27 -21.91 -2.53
CA SER A 161 -18.41 -22.78 -2.80
C SER A 161 -19.56 -22.06 -3.50
N ASN A 162 -20.42 -22.84 -4.16
CA ASN A 162 -21.59 -22.36 -4.88
C ASN A 162 -22.77 -23.34 -4.78
N ALA A 163 -23.97 -22.86 -5.13
CA ALA A 163 -25.19 -23.66 -5.11
C ALA A 163 -25.29 -24.68 -6.27
N GLY A 164 -24.30 -24.77 -7.16
CA GLY A 164 -24.33 -25.53 -8.40
C GLY A 164 -24.99 -24.77 -9.56
N GLY A 165 -25.29 -25.48 -10.65
CA GLY A 165 -26.00 -24.92 -11.81
C GLY A 165 -25.10 -24.42 -12.94
N VAL A 166 -23.78 -24.51 -12.79
CA VAL A 166 -22.82 -24.31 -13.89
C VAL A 166 -22.23 -25.69 -14.24
N PRO A 167 -22.35 -26.17 -15.49
CA PRO A 167 -21.73 -27.44 -15.92
C PRO A 167 -20.23 -27.45 -15.62
N ASP A 168 -19.74 -28.60 -15.17
CA ASP A 168 -18.32 -28.89 -14.89
C ASP A 168 -17.64 -28.04 -13.79
N LEU A 169 -18.33 -27.04 -13.23
CA LEU A 169 -17.84 -26.29 -12.08
C LEU A 169 -18.11 -27.09 -10.79
N PRO A 170 -17.08 -27.41 -9.98
CA PRO A 170 -17.30 -28.07 -8.71
C PRO A 170 -18.12 -27.17 -7.76
N ARG A 171 -18.98 -27.79 -6.93
CA ARG A 171 -19.76 -27.07 -5.90
C ARG A 171 -18.88 -26.42 -4.84
N ARG A 172 -17.66 -26.94 -4.66
CA ARG A 172 -16.64 -26.42 -3.75
C ARG A 172 -15.25 -26.71 -4.32
N SER A 173 -14.37 -25.73 -4.29
CA SER A 173 -12.99 -25.80 -4.80
C SER A 173 -12.02 -25.09 -3.86
N ASP A 174 -10.77 -25.56 -3.87
CA ASP A 174 -9.62 -24.89 -3.28
C ASP A 174 -8.70 -24.47 -4.43
N GLU A 175 -8.51 -23.17 -4.62
CA GLU A 175 -7.86 -22.59 -5.79
C GLU A 175 -6.58 -21.87 -5.39
N GLU A 176 -5.45 -22.21 -6.03
CA GLU A 176 -4.21 -21.46 -5.85
C GLU A 176 -4.15 -20.29 -6.84
N VAL A 177 -4.16 -19.07 -6.30
CA VAL A 177 -4.40 -17.84 -7.06
C VAL A 177 -3.45 -16.71 -6.66
N ALA A 178 -3.41 -15.66 -7.50
CA ALA A 178 -2.71 -14.41 -7.26
C ALA A 178 -1.26 -14.58 -6.76
N PRO A 179 -0.36 -15.25 -7.51
CA PRO A 179 1.05 -15.29 -7.14
C PRO A 179 1.62 -13.87 -7.13
N ALA A 180 2.43 -13.55 -6.12
CA ALA A 180 2.98 -12.21 -5.94
C ALA A 180 4.44 -12.24 -5.52
N VAL A 181 5.20 -11.23 -5.94
CA VAL A 181 6.52 -10.92 -5.40
C VAL A 181 6.35 -9.91 -4.28
N VAL A 182 7.05 -10.11 -3.17
CA VAL A 182 7.07 -9.14 -2.07
C VAL A 182 8.19 -8.14 -2.30
N ASP A 183 7.87 -6.84 -2.24
CA ASP A 183 8.88 -5.80 -2.21
C ASP A 183 9.57 -5.79 -0.84
N ARG A 184 10.83 -6.23 -0.85
CA ARG A 184 11.69 -6.30 0.34
C ARG A 184 12.70 -5.15 0.41
N ARG A 185 12.58 -4.12 -0.43
CA ARG A 185 13.40 -2.91 -0.32
C ARG A 185 13.22 -2.26 1.05
N GLU A 186 14.26 -1.57 1.53
CA GLU A 186 14.12 -0.82 2.78
C GLU A 186 13.10 0.30 2.61
N PRO A 187 12.13 0.39 3.52
CA PRO A 187 11.29 1.58 3.65
C PRO A 187 12.17 2.80 3.89
N VAL A 188 11.76 3.94 3.33
CA VAL A 188 12.48 5.18 3.56
C VAL A 188 12.39 5.57 5.04
N VAL A 189 13.51 5.99 5.61
CA VAL A 189 13.56 6.51 6.98
C VAL A 189 13.52 8.03 6.92
N LEU A 190 12.57 8.60 7.65
CA LEU A 190 12.17 10.00 7.58
C LEU A 190 12.32 10.67 8.94
N ALA A 191 12.60 11.96 8.95
CA ALA A 191 12.46 12.78 10.14
C ALA A 191 10.98 12.92 10.52
N ALA A 192 10.72 13.39 11.74
CA ALA A 192 9.36 13.73 12.14
C ALA A 192 8.80 14.91 11.30
N PRO A 193 7.55 14.84 10.82
CA PRO A 193 6.92 15.94 10.09
C PRO A 193 6.44 17.07 11.00
N LEU A 194 6.53 16.89 12.33
CA LEU A 194 6.01 17.78 13.37
C LEU A 194 6.98 17.81 14.57
N ARG A 195 6.81 18.78 15.48
CA ARG A 195 7.56 18.85 16.75
C ARG A 195 6.67 18.64 17.96
N GLY A 196 7.28 18.22 19.06
CA GLY A 196 6.63 18.18 20.37
C GLY A 196 6.04 16.83 20.72
N ASP A 197 5.13 16.84 21.69
CA ASP A 197 4.53 15.66 22.31
C ASP A 197 3.03 15.55 22.03
N ARG A 198 2.44 14.44 22.52
CA ARG A 198 1.00 14.16 22.49
C ARG A 198 0.40 14.07 21.09
N TRP A 199 1.19 13.62 20.12
CA TRP A 199 0.72 13.37 18.76
C TRP A 199 0.10 11.97 18.67
N VAL A 200 -1.19 11.89 18.36
CA VAL A 200 -1.86 10.64 18.02
C VAL A 200 -1.57 10.32 16.55
N ALA A 201 -1.04 9.13 16.28
CA ALA A 201 -0.93 8.58 14.93
C ALA A 201 -2.28 7.99 14.51
N ALA A 202 -3.24 8.86 14.16
CA ALA A 202 -4.59 8.42 13.84
C ALA A 202 -4.66 7.83 12.43
N ALA A 203 -5.47 6.78 12.32
CA ALA A 203 -5.68 6.04 11.09
C ALA A 203 -4.39 5.51 10.43
N SER A 204 -3.35 5.32 11.24
CA SER A 204 -2.14 4.64 10.78
C SER A 204 -2.47 3.19 10.45
N CYS A 205 -1.48 2.50 9.89
CA CYS A 205 -1.61 1.10 9.51
C CYS A 205 -2.02 0.23 10.73
N CYS A 206 -2.89 -0.78 10.57
CA CYS A 206 -3.24 -1.43 9.29
C CYS A 206 -4.70 -1.83 9.12
N ASN A 207 -5.62 -1.32 9.94
CA ASN A 207 -7.07 -1.58 9.78
C ASN A 207 -7.88 -0.27 9.91
N SER A 208 -7.32 0.83 9.42
CA SER A 208 -7.90 2.16 9.48
C SER A 208 -8.76 2.49 8.25
N TYR A 209 -9.44 3.64 8.28
CA TYR A 209 -10.17 4.15 7.11
C TYR A 209 -9.23 4.44 5.93
N HIS A 210 -8.03 4.99 6.18
CA HIS A 210 -7.00 5.20 5.16
C HIS A 210 -6.64 3.92 4.40
N ARG A 211 -6.43 2.84 5.15
CA ARG A 211 -6.12 1.53 4.58
C ARG A 211 -7.26 0.98 3.70
N ARG A 212 -8.49 1.43 3.94
CA ARG A 212 -9.72 1.03 3.27
C ARG A 212 -10.11 1.96 2.11
N SER A 213 -9.38 3.05 1.91
CA SER A 213 -9.58 4.01 0.81
C SER A 213 -8.98 3.48 -0.50
N VAL A 214 -9.80 2.75 -1.28
CA VAL A 214 -9.45 2.35 -2.65
C VAL A 214 -10.01 3.37 -3.64
N LEU A 215 -9.16 4.24 -4.18
CA LEU A 215 -9.58 5.37 -5.00
C LEU A 215 -9.72 5.00 -6.49
N PRO A 216 -10.89 5.21 -7.11
CA PRO A 216 -11.11 4.93 -8.54
C PRO A 216 -10.76 6.16 -9.40
N VAL A 217 -9.47 6.34 -9.70
CA VAL A 217 -8.97 7.53 -10.39
C VAL A 217 -8.44 7.15 -11.77
N ASN A 218 -8.80 7.93 -12.81
CA ASN A 218 -8.31 7.75 -14.18
C ASN A 218 -8.48 6.32 -14.74
N GLY A 219 -9.56 5.64 -14.38
CA GLY A 219 -9.86 4.27 -14.85
C GLY A 219 -9.13 3.16 -14.10
N ALA A 220 -8.39 3.47 -13.03
CA ALA A 220 -7.66 2.51 -12.20
C ALA A 220 -8.01 2.65 -10.71
N ARG A 221 -7.66 1.62 -9.94
CA ARG A 221 -7.79 1.59 -8.48
C ARG A 221 -6.44 1.93 -7.86
N HIS A 222 -6.43 2.88 -6.92
CA HIS A 222 -5.23 3.37 -6.26
C HIS A 222 -5.35 3.27 -4.74
N LEU A 223 -4.23 2.99 -4.07
CA LEU A 223 -4.16 2.76 -2.63
C LEU A 223 -3.32 3.84 -1.95
N ALA A 224 -3.50 5.09 -2.37
CA ALA A 224 -2.64 6.21 -2.01
C ALA A 224 -2.39 6.33 -0.50
N GLN A 225 -3.44 6.11 0.30
CA GLN A 225 -3.41 6.33 1.74
C GLN A 225 -3.02 5.09 2.56
N ARG A 226 -2.53 3.99 1.94
CA ARG A 226 -2.29 2.71 2.64
C ARG A 226 -1.47 2.83 3.94
N PHE A 227 -0.52 3.77 3.98
CA PHE A 227 0.32 4.05 5.15
C PHE A 227 0.17 5.49 5.66
N ALA A 228 -0.95 6.14 5.36
CA ALA A 228 -1.19 7.51 5.79
C ALA A 228 -1.48 7.61 7.28
N ILE A 229 -1.09 8.75 7.85
CA ILE A 229 -1.34 9.10 9.23
C ILE A 229 -1.94 10.51 9.26
N ASP A 230 -3.05 10.63 9.98
CA ASP A 230 -3.59 11.91 10.40
C ASP A 230 -3.00 12.24 11.77
N TRP A 231 -2.16 13.27 11.81
CA TRP A 231 -1.52 13.71 13.04
C TRP A 231 -2.43 14.68 13.78
N ILE A 232 -2.89 14.23 14.93
CA ILE A 232 -3.77 14.96 15.84
C ILE A 232 -3.03 15.19 17.14
N GLN A 233 -3.03 16.41 17.67
CA GLN A 233 -2.38 16.71 18.94
C GLN A 233 -3.41 16.70 20.07
N LEU A 234 -3.04 16.12 21.22
CA LEU A 234 -3.84 16.24 22.44
C LEU A 234 -3.36 17.41 23.29
N GLU A 235 -4.30 18.11 23.89
CA GLU A 235 -4.05 19.02 25.01
C GLU A 235 -3.62 18.22 26.27
N PRO A 236 -3.01 18.89 27.26
CA PRO A 236 -2.86 18.32 28.60
C PRO A 236 -4.21 17.78 29.12
N GLY A 237 -4.20 16.57 29.67
CA GLY A 237 -5.42 15.88 30.09
C GLY A 237 -6.17 15.17 28.95
N ASN A 238 -5.52 14.97 27.79
CA ASN A 238 -6.01 14.17 26.65
C ASN A 238 -7.28 14.73 25.98
N GLN A 239 -7.50 16.03 26.02
CA GLN A 239 -8.59 16.68 25.28
C GLN A 239 -8.14 16.97 23.84
N LEU A 240 -9.08 16.94 22.88
CA LEU A 240 -8.78 17.25 21.47
C LEU A 240 -8.90 18.73 21.13
N ALA A 241 -9.67 19.48 21.91
CA ALA A 241 -9.86 20.90 21.70
C ALA A 241 -10.04 21.63 23.02
N LYS A 242 -9.79 22.95 23.01
CA LYS A 242 -10.02 23.88 24.10
C LYS A 242 -10.85 25.07 23.62
N GLY A 243 -11.96 25.35 24.29
CA GLY A 243 -12.86 26.45 23.91
C GLY A 243 -13.99 25.99 22.97
N ASP A 244 -14.37 26.84 22.00
CA ASP A 244 -15.45 26.53 21.05
C ASP A 244 -14.96 25.53 19.99
N PRO A 245 -15.44 24.27 20.02
CA PRO A 245 -14.96 23.23 19.11
C PRO A 245 -15.28 23.46 17.65
N SER A 246 -16.14 24.44 17.32
CA SER A 246 -16.45 24.81 15.95
C SER A 246 -15.45 25.80 15.33
N LEU A 247 -14.42 26.20 16.08
CA LEU A 247 -13.32 27.04 15.62
C LEU A 247 -12.04 26.21 15.45
N ASN A 248 -11.36 26.36 14.32
CA ASN A 248 -10.07 25.68 14.09
C ASN A 248 -9.03 26.00 15.16
N SER A 249 -9.02 27.23 15.67
CA SER A 249 -8.11 27.69 16.74
C SER A 249 -8.29 26.97 18.08
N SER A 250 -9.36 26.20 18.25
CA SER A 250 -9.58 25.39 19.45
C SER A 250 -8.80 24.09 19.43
N TYR A 251 -8.26 23.65 18.29
CA TYR A 251 -7.47 22.42 18.19
C TYR A 251 -5.97 22.74 18.29
N PRO A 252 -5.20 22.08 19.19
CA PRO A 252 -3.81 22.45 19.50
C PRO A 252 -2.84 22.26 18.33
N GLN A 253 -3.20 21.42 17.35
CA GLN A 253 -2.44 21.22 16.12
C GLN A 253 -2.62 22.34 15.09
N PHE A 254 -3.72 23.11 15.13
CA PHE A 254 -3.95 24.18 14.17
C PHE A 254 -2.86 25.26 14.30
N GLY A 255 -2.20 25.60 13.20
CA GLY A 255 -1.11 26.58 13.19
C GLY A 255 0.26 26.02 13.60
N ARG A 256 0.37 24.70 13.85
CA ARG A 256 1.68 24.07 14.06
C ARG A 256 2.47 24.01 12.75
N GLU A 257 3.79 24.09 12.85
CA GLU A 257 4.67 24.00 11.68
C GLU A 257 4.71 22.57 11.13
N ALA A 258 4.40 22.41 9.84
CA ALA A 258 4.65 21.18 9.08
C ALA A 258 6.08 21.21 8.51
N LEU A 259 6.83 20.14 8.71
CA LEU A 259 8.27 20.09 8.45
C LEU A 259 8.64 19.13 7.33
N ALA A 260 9.58 19.56 6.49
CA ALA A 260 10.23 18.69 5.51
C ALA A 260 10.91 17.51 6.22
N VAL A 261 10.49 16.30 5.85
CA VAL A 261 10.93 15.05 6.49
C VAL A 261 12.32 14.59 6.05
N ALA A 262 12.83 15.15 4.96
CA ALA A 262 14.13 14.85 4.39
C ALA A 262 14.62 16.04 3.55
N GLU A 263 15.87 15.97 3.07
CA GLU A 263 16.25 16.77 1.92
C GLU A 263 15.49 16.30 0.69
N ALA A 264 14.84 17.21 -0.02
CA ALA A 264 13.92 16.86 -1.10
C ALA A 264 13.73 18.01 -2.10
N THR A 265 13.05 17.71 -3.20
CA THR A 265 12.60 18.73 -4.17
C THR A 265 11.10 18.89 -4.05
N VAL A 266 10.59 20.12 -4.03
CA VAL A 266 9.15 20.38 -4.08
C VAL A 266 8.65 20.17 -5.50
N VAL A 267 7.70 19.25 -5.70
CA VAL A 267 7.15 18.92 -7.02
C VAL A 267 5.68 19.30 -7.17
N HIS A 268 4.98 19.58 -6.07
CA HIS A 268 3.62 20.10 -6.10
C HIS A 268 3.41 21.09 -4.95
N VAL A 269 2.64 22.14 -5.22
CA VAL A 269 2.13 23.11 -4.25
C VAL A 269 0.71 23.49 -4.64
N GLN A 270 -0.23 23.34 -3.72
CA GLN A 270 -1.59 23.90 -3.81
C GLN A 270 -1.81 24.83 -2.62
N ASP A 271 -2.24 26.06 -2.87
CA ASP A 271 -2.46 27.06 -1.84
C ASP A 271 -3.69 27.93 -2.15
N GLY A 272 -4.18 28.67 -1.14
CA GLY A 272 -5.29 29.61 -1.24
C GLY A 272 -6.69 29.00 -1.04
N LEU A 273 -6.79 27.70 -0.81
CA LEU A 273 -8.07 27.06 -0.49
C LEU A 273 -8.50 27.41 0.95
N PRO A 274 -9.76 27.82 1.15
CA PRO A 274 -10.22 28.28 2.45
C PRO A 274 -10.19 27.16 3.49
N GLU A 275 -10.12 27.56 4.76
CA GLU A 275 -10.28 26.66 5.89
C GLU A 275 -11.71 26.10 5.96
N GLY A 276 -11.82 24.82 6.27
CA GLY A 276 -13.07 24.19 6.66
C GLY A 276 -13.52 24.60 8.06
N ARG A 277 -14.78 24.33 8.38
CA ARG A 277 -15.33 24.47 9.72
C ARG A 277 -15.29 23.11 10.42
N PRO A 278 -14.66 22.99 11.61
CA PRO A 278 -14.69 21.76 12.38
C PRO A 278 -16.10 21.19 12.60
N GLY A 279 -16.20 19.86 12.59
CA GLY A 279 -17.45 19.11 12.70
C GLY A 279 -18.19 18.91 11.37
N THR A 280 -17.75 19.54 10.28
CA THR A 280 -18.40 19.44 8.97
C THR A 280 -17.39 19.40 7.83
N PHE A 281 -17.65 18.58 6.81
CA PHE A 281 -16.86 18.62 5.58
C PHE A 281 -17.18 19.87 4.77
N ALA A 282 -16.16 20.48 4.18
CA ALA A 282 -16.35 21.63 3.31
C ALA A 282 -17.21 21.26 2.08
N PRO A 283 -18.18 22.12 1.68
CA PRO A 283 -18.93 21.89 0.44
C PRO A 283 -18.02 22.11 -0.78
N GLY A 284 -18.33 21.43 -1.90
CA GLY A 284 -17.61 21.65 -3.16
C GLY A 284 -16.21 21.02 -3.23
N VAL A 285 -15.92 20.05 -2.37
CA VAL A 285 -14.74 19.19 -2.50
C VAL A 285 -14.85 18.37 -3.80
N THR A 286 -13.77 18.35 -4.54
CA THR A 286 -13.57 17.66 -5.81
C THR A 286 -12.26 16.85 -5.74
N ALA A 287 -12.03 15.96 -6.71
CA ALA A 287 -10.74 15.28 -6.82
C ALA A 287 -9.54 16.26 -6.93
N ALA A 288 -9.74 17.47 -7.46
CA ALA A 288 -8.65 18.43 -7.65
C ALA A 288 -8.28 19.24 -6.39
N ASN A 289 -9.09 19.19 -5.34
CA ASN A 289 -8.86 19.97 -4.11
C ASN A 289 -9.09 19.14 -2.83
N ALA A 290 -9.20 17.81 -2.95
CA ALA A 290 -9.46 16.92 -1.82
C ALA A 290 -8.36 17.02 -0.75
N ASP A 291 -7.10 17.19 -1.15
CA ASP A 291 -5.96 17.33 -0.25
C ASP A 291 -5.85 18.75 0.38
N GLY A 292 -6.72 19.69 -0.02
CA GLY A 292 -6.65 21.07 0.45
C GLY A 292 -5.38 21.78 0.00
N ASN A 293 -4.92 22.74 0.81
CA ASN A 293 -3.59 23.30 0.60
C ASN A 293 -2.55 22.23 0.93
N SER A 294 -1.64 21.98 0.01
CA SER A 294 -0.77 20.80 0.09
C SER A 294 0.59 21.03 -0.54
N VAL A 295 1.55 20.21 -0.10
CA VAL A 295 2.91 20.14 -0.65
C VAL A 295 3.24 18.68 -0.94
N VAL A 296 3.79 18.41 -2.12
CA VAL A 296 4.41 17.10 -2.42
C VAL A 296 5.91 17.28 -2.59
N LEU A 297 6.67 16.49 -1.85
CA LEU A 297 8.13 16.41 -1.93
C LEU A 297 8.55 15.15 -2.69
N ASP A 298 9.43 15.30 -3.68
CA ASP A 298 10.19 14.19 -4.28
C ASP A 298 11.40 13.88 -3.41
N LEU A 299 11.38 12.69 -2.80
CA LEU A 299 12.42 12.16 -1.92
C LEU A 299 13.52 11.41 -2.70
N GLY A 300 13.38 11.30 -4.02
CA GLY A 300 14.21 10.47 -4.89
C GLY A 300 13.77 9.00 -4.92
N ALA A 301 14.34 8.25 -5.87
CA ALA A 301 14.08 6.82 -6.08
C ALA A 301 12.58 6.46 -6.25
N GLY A 302 11.79 7.37 -6.84
CA GLY A 302 10.36 7.19 -7.09
C GLY A 302 9.50 7.23 -5.82
N ARG A 303 9.95 7.92 -4.77
CA ARG A 303 9.20 8.10 -3.51
C ARG A 303 8.80 9.56 -3.34
N PHE A 304 7.54 9.80 -3.01
CA PHE A 304 6.99 11.14 -2.84
C PHE A 304 6.30 11.26 -1.48
N ALA A 305 6.48 12.37 -0.77
CA ALA A 305 5.80 12.63 0.49
C ALA A 305 4.74 13.72 0.34
N LEU A 306 3.50 13.43 0.74
CA LEU A 306 2.40 14.38 0.78
C LEU A 306 2.26 15.00 2.16
N TYR A 307 2.02 16.31 2.18
CA TYR A 307 1.52 17.08 3.30
C TYR A 307 0.22 17.74 2.86
N ALA A 308 -0.90 17.39 3.49
CA ALA A 308 -2.23 17.88 3.11
C ALA A 308 -2.91 18.65 4.25
N HIS A 309 -4.02 19.30 3.92
CA HIS A 309 -4.86 20.11 4.82
C HIS A 309 -4.12 21.29 5.48
N LEU A 310 -3.16 21.90 4.79
CA LEU A 310 -2.40 23.04 5.31
C LEU A 310 -3.24 24.34 5.31
N GLN A 311 -2.78 25.37 6.02
CA GLN A 311 -3.46 26.67 6.08
C GLN A 311 -3.26 27.49 4.79
N PRO A 312 -4.29 28.20 4.31
CA PRO A 312 -4.17 29.08 3.15
C PRO A 312 -3.17 30.21 3.40
N GLY A 313 -2.29 30.45 2.43
CA GLY A 313 -1.26 31.49 2.47
C GLY A 313 -0.12 31.21 3.43
N SER A 314 -0.06 30.01 4.03
CA SER A 314 0.98 29.65 5.01
C SER A 314 2.20 28.98 4.39
N LEU A 315 2.09 28.51 3.14
CA LEU A 315 3.12 27.71 2.48
C LEU A 315 4.35 28.58 2.17
N ARG A 316 5.52 28.11 2.59
CA ARG A 316 6.81 28.83 2.53
C ARG A 316 7.71 28.36 1.39
N VAL A 317 7.16 27.56 0.48
CA VAL A 317 7.89 26.90 -0.61
C VAL A 317 7.09 26.98 -1.91
N LYS A 318 7.79 26.86 -3.03
CA LYS A 318 7.22 26.75 -4.37
C LYS A 318 7.78 25.54 -5.10
N VAL A 319 7.09 25.11 -6.15
CA VAL A 319 7.56 24.03 -7.03
C VAL A 319 8.97 24.35 -7.55
N GLY A 320 9.85 23.36 -7.49
CA GLY A 320 11.26 23.45 -7.87
C GLY A 320 12.22 23.79 -6.71
N ASP A 321 11.71 24.25 -5.56
CA ASP A 321 12.56 24.52 -4.40
C ASP A 321 13.20 23.23 -3.88
N ARG A 322 14.45 23.35 -3.43
CA ARG A 322 15.13 22.33 -2.63
C ARG A 322 14.91 22.64 -1.16
N VAL A 323 14.40 21.67 -0.41
CA VAL A 323 14.16 21.80 1.04
C VAL A 323 15.18 20.98 1.81
N ARG A 324 15.52 21.43 3.02
CA ARG A 324 16.33 20.66 3.96
C ARG A 324 15.43 19.97 4.98
N ARG A 325 15.88 18.84 5.52
CA ARG A 325 15.24 18.19 6.68
C ARG A 325 14.96 19.23 7.79
N GLY A 326 13.74 19.24 8.31
CA GLY A 326 13.29 20.14 9.38
C GLY A 326 12.91 21.55 8.92
N GLN A 327 13.08 21.87 7.64
CA GLN A 327 12.60 23.14 7.07
C GLN A 327 11.09 23.22 7.16
N VAL A 328 10.57 24.38 7.56
CA VAL A 328 9.12 24.63 7.63
C VAL A 328 8.56 24.77 6.23
N LEU A 329 7.57 23.95 5.90
CA LEU A 329 6.86 23.96 4.62
C LEU A 329 5.62 24.86 4.66
N GLY A 330 4.95 24.91 5.80
CA GLY A 330 3.71 25.65 6.02
C GLY A 330 3.15 25.38 7.40
N LEU A 331 1.89 25.75 7.62
CA LEU A 331 1.19 25.53 8.89
C LEU A 331 0.06 24.51 8.72
N VAL A 332 -0.15 23.68 9.74
CA VAL A 332 -1.25 22.71 9.82
C VAL A 332 -2.59 23.46 9.87
N GLY A 333 -3.52 23.07 8.98
CA GLY A 333 -4.83 23.69 8.82
C GLY A 333 -5.96 22.67 8.84
N ASN A 334 -7.04 23.01 8.14
CA ASN A 334 -8.27 22.23 7.97
C ASN A 334 -8.89 22.47 6.58
N SER A 335 -8.06 22.65 5.55
CA SER A 335 -8.52 22.89 4.16
C SER A 335 -8.79 21.57 3.41
N GLY A 336 -9.62 21.62 2.38
CA GLY A 336 -9.93 20.44 1.55
C GLY A 336 -10.94 19.48 2.17
N ASN A 337 -10.78 18.18 1.93
CA ASN A 337 -11.65 17.13 2.44
C ASN A 337 -11.35 16.77 3.90
N SER A 338 -11.49 17.75 4.78
CA SER A 338 -11.20 17.64 6.20
C SER A 338 -12.38 18.15 7.03
N ASP A 339 -12.57 17.57 8.20
CA ASP A 339 -13.66 17.88 9.14
C ASP A 339 -13.16 18.42 10.50
N ALA A 340 -11.85 18.46 10.73
CA ALA A 340 -11.19 19.11 11.85
C ALA A 340 -9.71 19.31 11.52
N ALA A 341 -9.04 20.26 12.18
CA ALA A 341 -7.64 20.54 11.89
C ALA A 341 -6.74 19.33 12.17
N HIS A 342 -5.89 18.94 11.22
CA HIS A 342 -4.90 17.87 11.37
C HIS A 342 -3.86 17.94 10.25
N LEU A 343 -2.71 17.27 10.42
CA LEU A 343 -1.79 17.04 9.32
C LEU A 343 -1.98 15.64 8.77
N HIS A 344 -2.49 15.53 7.55
CA HIS A 344 -2.43 14.28 6.80
C HIS A 344 -1.05 14.14 6.15
N PHE A 345 -0.38 13.02 6.42
CA PHE A 345 0.96 12.73 5.92
C PHE A 345 1.10 11.29 5.45
N HIS A 346 1.69 11.08 4.27
CA HIS A 346 2.04 9.75 3.76
C HIS A 346 3.14 9.78 2.70
N VAL A 347 3.63 8.59 2.32
CA VAL A 347 4.59 8.39 1.22
C VAL A 347 3.94 7.58 0.10
N MET A 348 4.26 7.91 -1.16
CA MET A 348 3.67 7.33 -2.38
C MET A 348 4.72 6.92 -3.42
N ASP A 349 4.32 6.08 -4.37
CA ASP A 349 5.09 5.67 -5.55
C ASP A 349 4.97 6.62 -6.77
N GLY A 350 4.24 7.73 -6.62
CA GLY A 350 4.06 8.74 -7.64
C GLY A 350 3.74 10.12 -7.05
N PRO A 351 3.83 11.20 -7.84
CA PRO A 351 3.62 12.56 -7.35
C PRO A 351 2.15 12.94 -7.20
N SER A 352 1.20 12.12 -7.69
CA SER A 352 -0.23 12.39 -7.59
C SER A 352 -0.80 11.79 -6.30
N PRO A 353 -1.32 12.60 -5.37
CA PRO A 353 -1.95 12.14 -4.14
C PRO A 353 -3.07 11.11 -4.33
N LEU A 354 -3.82 11.19 -5.43
CA LEU A 354 -4.99 10.33 -5.66
C LEU A 354 -4.71 9.16 -6.61
N ALA A 355 -3.72 9.30 -7.50
CA ALA A 355 -3.40 8.32 -8.55
C ALA A 355 -2.05 7.60 -8.31
N SER A 356 -1.70 7.39 -7.04
CA SER A 356 -0.49 6.65 -6.62
C SER A 356 -0.84 5.60 -5.56
N ASN A 357 0.08 4.67 -5.27
CA ASN A 357 -0.05 3.76 -4.14
C ASN A 357 0.81 4.20 -2.97
N GLY A 358 0.29 4.04 -1.76
CA GLY A 358 1.00 4.31 -0.54
C GLY A 358 2.16 3.32 -0.33
N LEU A 359 3.33 3.86 0.02
CA LEU A 359 4.55 3.13 0.31
C LEU A 359 4.85 3.12 1.83
N PRO A 360 5.42 2.02 2.35
CA PRO A 360 5.84 1.99 3.74
C PRO A 360 7.02 2.93 3.98
N TYR A 361 7.08 3.49 5.18
CA TYR A 361 8.18 4.33 5.66
C TYR A 361 8.37 4.12 7.17
N GLY A 362 9.48 4.60 7.71
CA GLY A 362 9.72 4.68 9.15
C GLY A 362 10.08 6.10 9.56
N ILE A 363 9.74 6.49 10.79
CA ILE A 363 10.25 7.69 11.43
C ILE A 363 11.53 7.31 12.18
N ASP A 364 12.59 8.10 11.98
CA ASP A 364 13.93 7.82 12.47
C ASP A 364 14.00 7.67 13.99
N ARG A 365 13.25 8.50 14.72
CA ARG A 365 13.20 8.48 16.18
C ARG A 365 11.93 9.11 16.74
N PHE A 366 11.26 8.41 17.65
CA PHE A 366 10.15 8.92 18.45
C PHE A 366 10.01 8.14 19.76
N GLU A 367 9.35 8.72 20.76
CA GLU A 367 8.96 8.02 21.98
C GLU A 367 7.46 7.73 21.95
N VAL A 368 7.06 6.49 22.24
CA VAL A 368 5.67 6.13 22.49
C VAL A 368 5.35 6.49 23.95
N THR A 369 4.42 7.42 24.14
CA THR A 369 4.00 7.90 25.46
C THR A 369 2.66 7.32 25.90
N GLY A 370 1.92 6.69 24.98
CA GLY A 370 0.64 6.04 25.27
C GLY A 370 -0.03 5.51 24.01
N ARG A 371 -1.27 5.06 24.15
CA ARG A 371 -2.13 4.65 23.03
C ARG A 371 -3.58 5.05 23.31
N ALA A 372 -4.22 5.75 22.37
CA ALA A 372 -5.66 5.99 22.45
C ALA A 372 -6.44 4.69 22.26
N VAL A 373 -7.55 4.53 22.98
CA VAL A 373 -8.25 3.23 23.05
C VAL A 373 -9.16 2.92 21.88
N SER A 374 -9.68 3.94 21.19
CA SER A 374 -10.74 3.80 20.20
C SER A 374 -10.59 4.87 19.11
N SER A 375 -10.49 4.43 17.86
CA SER A 375 -10.55 5.34 16.70
C SER A 375 -11.93 5.97 16.58
N THR A 376 -12.99 5.22 16.87
CA THR A 376 -14.37 5.74 16.87
C THR A 376 -14.54 6.86 17.89
N ASP A 377 -13.97 6.70 19.08
CA ASP A 377 -14.06 7.73 20.13
C ASP A 377 -13.21 8.94 19.73
N LEU A 378 -12.02 8.72 19.18
CA LEU A 378 -11.18 9.79 18.66
C LEU A 378 -11.90 10.58 17.57
N ASP A 379 -12.49 9.91 16.58
CA ASP A 379 -13.21 10.53 15.46
C ASP A 379 -14.48 11.25 15.92
N ALA A 380 -15.21 10.68 16.89
CA ALA A 380 -16.39 11.32 17.47
C ALA A 380 -16.00 12.60 18.22
N GLU A 381 -14.95 12.53 19.05
CA GLU A 381 -14.45 13.66 19.83
C GLU A 381 -13.71 14.69 18.96
N LEU A 382 -13.21 14.33 17.76
CA LEU A 382 -12.71 15.31 16.78
C LEU A 382 -13.84 16.17 16.20
N ARG A 383 -15.00 15.57 15.96
CA ARG A 383 -16.17 16.28 15.40
C ARG A 383 -16.91 17.07 16.46
N THR A 384 -17.04 16.50 17.66
CA THR A 384 -17.75 17.09 18.80
C THR A 384 -16.96 16.85 20.09
N PRO A 385 -15.87 17.60 20.32
CA PRO A 385 -15.04 17.49 21.52
C PRO A 385 -15.84 17.83 22.78
N LEU A 386 -16.11 16.81 23.59
CA LEU A 386 -16.85 16.90 24.85
C LEU A 386 -16.08 16.25 26.01
N LYS A 387 -15.21 15.29 25.73
CA LYS A 387 -14.55 14.46 26.74
C LYS A 387 -13.07 14.22 26.43
N PRO A 388 -12.26 13.95 27.47
CA PRO A 388 -10.91 13.42 27.27
C PRO A 388 -10.91 12.10 26.51
N VAL A 389 -10.01 11.98 25.54
CA VAL A 389 -9.71 10.71 24.86
C VAL A 389 -8.98 9.79 25.85
N PRO A 390 -9.47 8.57 26.12
CA PRO A 390 -8.76 7.66 27.01
C PRO A 390 -7.44 7.21 26.35
N VAL A 391 -6.33 7.44 27.07
CA VAL A 391 -4.98 7.05 26.64
C VAL A 391 -4.41 6.08 27.67
N LEU A 392 -4.04 4.89 27.22
CA LEU A 392 -3.43 3.86 28.04
C LEU A 392 -1.90 3.90 27.92
N PRO A 393 -1.17 3.56 28.99
CA PRO A 393 0.28 3.39 28.92
C PRO A 393 0.63 2.22 27.98
N VAL A 394 1.76 2.33 27.29
CA VAL A 394 2.28 1.25 26.43
C VAL A 394 3.44 0.56 27.15
N PRO A 395 3.41 -0.78 27.30
CA PRO A 395 4.49 -1.53 27.94
C PRO A 395 5.76 -1.59 27.07
N GLY A 396 6.91 -1.79 27.71
CA GLY A 396 8.22 -1.93 27.07
C GLY A 396 8.97 -0.60 26.92
N PRO A 397 10.10 -0.58 26.18
CA PRO A 397 10.82 0.66 25.91
C PRO A 397 9.87 1.68 25.27
N SER A 398 9.99 2.97 25.57
CA SER A 398 9.22 4.01 24.89
C SER A 398 9.87 4.43 23.57
N LEU A 399 11.20 4.43 23.51
CA LEU A 399 11.95 4.86 22.34
C LEU A 399 11.82 3.88 21.16
N ARG A 400 11.50 4.41 19.99
CA ARG A 400 11.41 3.70 18.70
C ARG A 400 12.37 4.34 17.70
N ARG A 401 12.85 3.53 16.75
CA ARG A 401 13.76 3.96 15.68
C ARG A 401 13.42 3.29 14.37
N ASN A 402 13.44 4.05 13.28
CA ASN A 402 13.22 3.58 11.92
C ASN A 402 11.91 2.77 11.77
N GLN A 403 10.86 3.24 12.44
CA GLN A 403 9.58 2.52 12.56
C GLN A 403 8.41 3.46 12.27
N LEU A 404 7.32 2.92 11.76
CA LEU A 404 6.04 3.61 11.58
C LEU A 404 5.24 3.51 12.88
N PRO A 405 4.84 4.63 13.51
CA PRO A 405 3.92 4.59 14.65
C PRO A 405 2.66 3.79 14.31
N THR A 406 2.32 2.80 15.14
CA THR A 406 1.10 2.00 14.92
C THR A 406 -0.14 2.85 15.18
N ASP A 407 -1.26 2.46 14.60
CA ASP A 407 -2.54 3.16 14.81
C ASP A 407 -2.82 3.48 16.29
N LEU A 408 -3.25 4.72 16.53
CA LEU A 408 -3.58 5.29 17.84
C LEU A 408 -2.42 5.41 18.83
N GLN A 409 -1.16 5.14 18.45
CA GLN A 409 -0.03 5.46 19.33
C GLN A 409 0.04 6.97 19.55
N VAL A 410 0.18 7.35 20.82
CA VAL A 410 0.51 8.71 21.22
C VAL A 410 2.03 8.81 21.30
N VAL A 411 2.62 9.73 20.54
CA VAL A 411 4.05 9.85 20.40
C VAL A 411 4.57 11.24 20.74
N ARG A 412 5.85 11.27 21.13
CA ARG A 412 6.67 12.47 21.21
C ARG A 412 7.77 12.39 20.17
N PHE A 413 7.88 13.43 19.36
CA PHE A 413 9.00 13.62 18.45
C PHE A 413 10.16 14.25 19.19
N LEU A 414 11.34 13.67 19.00
CA LEU A 414 12.56 14.14 19.64
C LEU A 414 13.25 15.18 18.72
N PRO A 415 13.96 16.18 19.29
CA PRO A 415 14.66 17.21 18.53
C PRO A 415 15.69 16.66 17.54
#